data_AF-A0A2W6P3B2-F1
#
_entry.id   AF-A0A2W6P3B2-F1
#
_cell.length_a   1.000
_cell.length_b   1.000
_cell.length_c   1.000
_cell.angle_alpha   90.00
_cell.angle_beta   90.00
_cell.angle_gamma   90.00
#
_symmetry.space_group_name_H-M   'P 1'
#
loop_
_entity.id
_entity.type
_entity.pdbx_description
1 polymer ?
#
loop_
_entity_poly.entity_id
_entity_poly.type
_entity_poly.pdbx_seq_one_letter_code
_entity_poly.pdbx_strand_id
1 'polypeptide(L)'
;IMVNGDKEGKAELKVVSVTAGTYEITASAGNDQPSNAQSVTFVADKTTATISSIEVIGNRAVADGKTKQTYKVTVTDANNNLLKDSDVTLTASSENLVLDPKGTAKTNEQGQAVFTGSTTIAATYTLTAKVEQANGQVSTKTAESKFVADDKNAVLAASPERVDS
;
A
#
# COMPACT_ATOMS: atom_id res chain seq x y z
N ILE A 1 -9.12 -24.11 24.85
CA ILE A 1 -10.34 -23.63 25.51
C ILE A 1 -11.27 -24.83 25.66
N MET A 2 -11.88 -25.05 26.82
CA MET A 2 -12.85 -26.13 27.03
C MET A 2 -14.26 -25.53 27.06
N VAL A 3 -15.18 -26.10 26.28
CA VAL A 3 -16.60 -25.71 26.23
C VAL A 3 -17.45 -26.93 26.54
N ASN A 4 -18.45 -26.77 27.40
CA ASN A 4 -19.36 -27.85 27.77
C ASN A 4 -20.53 -27.86 26.77
N GLY A 5 -20.91 -29.06 26.30
CA GLY A 5 -22.08 -29.22 25.44
C GLY A 5 -23.40 -28.98 26.18
N ASP A 6 -24.42 -28.55 25.45
CA ASP A 6 -25.79 -28.45 25.93
C ASP A 6 -26.47 -29.83 26.05
N LYS A 7 -27.76 -29.86 26.40
CA LYS A 7 -28.55 -31.10 26.54
C LYS A 7 -28.74 -31.86 25.22
N GLU A 8 -28.38 -31.25 24.09
CA GLU A 8 -28.38 -31.84 22.75
C GLU A 8 -26.97 -32.25 22.30
N GLY A 9 -25.94 -32.04 23.13
CA GLY A 9 -24.55 -32.35 22.82
C GLY A 9 -23.85 -31.30 21.93
N LYS A 10 -24.41 -30.10 21.77
CA LYS A 10 -23.81 -29.01 21.00
C LYS A 10 -22.98 -28.12 21.91
N ALA A 11 -21.75 -27.81 21.49
CA ALA A 11 -20.91 -26.83 22.17
C ALA A 11 -20.66 -25.64 21.24
N GLU A 12 -20.94 -24.43 21.71
CA GLU A 12 -20.71 -23.19 20.97
C GLU A 12 -19.43 -22.52 21.45
N LEU A 13 -18.56 -22.14 20.52
CA LEU A 13 -17.34 -21.38 20.79
C LEU A 13 -17.37 -20.07 20.02
N LYS A 14 -17.39 -18.95 20.75
CA LYS A 14 -17.25 -17.62 20.17
C LYS A 14 -15.78 -17.24 20.11
N VAL A 15 -15.25 -17.05 18.90
CA VAL A 15 -13.87 -16.60 18.69
C VAL A 15 -13.89 -15.18 18.15
N VAL A 16 -13.05 -14.33 18.74
CA VAL A 16 -12.78 -12.98 18.25
C VAL A 16 -11.28 -12.88 18.00
N SER A 17 -10.90 -12.29 16.87
CA SER A 17 -9.50 -11.99 16.57
C SER A 17 -9.39 -10.51 16.26
N VAL A 18 -8.35 -9.89 16.80
CA VAL A 18 -7.94 -8.54 16.42
C VAL A 18 -7.08 -8.59 15.17
N THR A 19 -6.40 -9.71 14.91
CA THR A 19 -5.53 -9.90 13.76
C THR A 19 -6.27 -10.52 12.58
N ALA A 20 -6.21 -9.87 11.42
CA ALA A 20 -6.72 -10.43 10.18
C ALA A 20 -5.91 -11.68 9.78
N GLY A 21 -6.58 -12.68 9.22
CA GLY A 21 -5.94 -13.93 8.81
C GLY A 21 -6.90 -15.12 8.84
N THR A 22 -6.44 -16.23 8.28
CA THR A 22 -7.14 -17.52 8.33
C THR A 22 -6.57 -18.36 9.46
N TYR A 23 -7.44 -18.86 10.33
CA TYR A 23 -7.10 -19.68 11.48
C TYR A 23 -7.86 -20.99 11.37
N GLU A 24 -7.17 -22.08 11.68
CA GLU A 24 -7.79 -23.40 11.78
C GLU A 24 -8.27 -23.64 13.21
N ILE A 25 -9.52 -24.06 13.34
CA ILE A 25 -10.12 -24.45 14.61
C ILE A 25 -10.40 -25.94 14.57
N THR A 26 -9.81 -26.66 15.53
CA THR A 26 -10.11 -28.05 15.82
C THR A 26 -10.83 -28.15 17.16
N ALA A 27 -11.91 -28.91 17.22
CA ALA A 27 -12.53 -29.30 18.48
C ALA A 27 -12.07 -30.72 18.84
N SER A 28 -12.06 -31.06 20.13
CA SER A 28 -11.91 -32.45 20.58
C SER A 28 -12.95 -32.72 21.66
N ALA A 29 -13.59 -33.88 21.61
CA ALA A 29 -14.38 -34.36 22.73
C ALA A 29 -13.44 -34.97 23.80
N GLY A 30 -13.95 -35.21 25.01
CA GLY A 30 -13.17 -35.72 26.17
C GLY A 30 -12.56 -37.13 26.01
N ASN A 31 -12.62 -37.69 24.80
CA ASN A 31 -11.98 -38.93 24.36
C ASN A 31 -10.79 -38.67 23.41
N ASP A 32 -10.27 -37.44 23.37
CA ASP A 32 -9.15 -37.00 22.53
C ASP A 32 -9.34 -37.27 21.03
N GLN A 33 -10.59 -37.39 20.56
CA GLN A 33 -10.91 -37.51 19.15
C GLN A 33 -11.08 -36.10 18.55
N PRO A 34 -10.13 -35.64 17.71
CA PRO A 34 -10.23 -34.34 17.06
C PRO A 34 -11.35 -34.36 16.00
N SER A 35 -12.09 -33.27 15.92
CA SER A 35 -12.99 -32.99 14.83
C SER A 35 -12.20 -32.68 13.55
N ASN A 36 -12.90 -32.66 12.42
CA ASN A 36 -12.36 -32.04 11.22
C ASN A 36 -11.98 -30.58 11.52
N ALA A 37 -10.84 -30.15 11.00
CA ALA A 37 -10.40 -28.77 11.10
C ALA A 37 -11.34 -27.88 10.30
N GLN A 38 -11.83 -26.81 10.93
CA GLN A 38 -12.65 -25.80 10.29
C GLN A 38 -11.83 -24.51 10.14
N SER A 39 -11.76 -23.98 8.93
CA SER A 39 -11.09 -22.70 8.67
C SER A 39 -12.02 -21.52 8.98
N VAL A 40 -11.53 -20.55 9.75
CA VAL A 40 -12.18 -19.27 10.01
C VAL A 40 -11.29 -18.14 9.49
N THR A 41 -11.86 -17.23 8.70
CA THR A 41 -11.12 -16.08 8.15
C THR A 41 -11.59 -14.80 8.82
N PHE A 42 -10.70 -14.14 9.55
CA PHE A 42 -10.88 -12.78 10.03
C PHE A 42 -10.39 -11.80 8.97
N VAL A 43 -11.28 -10.91 8.54
CA VAL A 43 -10.95 -9.87 7.56
C VAL A 43 -10.60 -8.56 8.27
N ALA A 44 -9.62 -7.83 7.74
CA ALA A 44 -9.28 -6.51 8.25
C ALA A 44 -10.44 -5.53 8.03
N ASP A 45 -10.55 -4.54 8.91
CA ASP A 45 -11.66 -3.59 8.86
C ASP A 45 -11.44 -2.51 7.79
N LYS A 46 -12.13 -2.65 6.66
CA LYS A 46 -12.09 -1.66 5.57
C LYS A 46 -12.73 -0.33 5.94
N THR A 47 -13.52 -0.24 7.01
CA THR A 47 -14.11 1.01 7.47
C THR A 47 -13.13 1.91 8.21
N THR A 48 -12.01 1.36 8.68
CA THR A 48 -10.94 2.09 9.37
C THR A 48 -9.63 2.05 8.59
N ALA A 49 -9.70 1.91 7.26
CA ALA A 49 -8.55 1.84 6.37
C ALA A 49 -7.74 3.15 6.41
N THR A 50 -6.45 3.04 6.73
CA THR A 50 -5.51 4.16 6.82
C THR A 50 -4.22 3.86 6.09
N ILE A 51 -3.59 4.89 5.53
CA ILE A 51 -2.28 4.74 4.89
C ILE A 51 -1.19 4.80 5.96
N SER A 52 -0.60 3.65 6.27
CA SER A 52 0.45 3.51 7.28
C SER A 52 1.75 4.16 6.82
N SER A 53 2.17 3.92 5.58
CA SER A 53 3.42 4.45 5.03
C SER A 53 3.40 4.54 3.50
N ILE A 54 4.25 5.41 2.98
CA ILE A 54 4.58 5.48 1.56
C ILE A 54 6.10 5.39 1.47
N GLU A 55 6.60 4.33 0.85
CA GLU A 55 8.02 4.09 0.65
C GLU A 55 8.38 4.45 -0.80
N VAL A 56 9.45 5.21 -0.98
CA VAL A 56 9.96 5.64 -2.29
C VAL A 56 11.29 4.93 -2.55
N ILE A 57 11.27 3.95 -3.46
CA ILE A 57 12.43 3.16 -3.85
C ILE A 57 13.02 3.76 -5.13
N GLY A 58 14.32 4.05 -5.09
CA GLY A 58 15.01 4.73 -6.20
C GLY A 58 14.92 6.26 -6.16
N ASN A 59 14.76 6.84 -4.96
CA ASN A 59 14.78 8.29 -4.77
C ASN A 59 16.06 8.89 -5.38
N ARG A 60 15.93 10.00 -6.12
CA ARG A 60 16.98 10.64 -6.95
C ARG A 60 17.26 9.91 -8.27
N ALA A 61 16.24 9.27 -8.86
CA ALA A 61 16.31 8.75 -10.22
C ALA A 61 16.58 9.85 -11.26
N VAL A 62 17.26 9.49 -12.34
CA VAL A 62 17.52 10.40 -13.47
C VAL A 62 16.22 10.70 -14.20
N ALA A 63 15.96 11.96 -14.52
CA ALA A 63 14.79 12.43 -15.24
C ALA A 63 14.94 12.24 -16.76
N ASP A 64 15.17 11.00 -17.21
CA ASP A 64 15.34 10.63 -18.63
C ASP A 64 14.04 10.10 -19.27
N GLY A 65 12.94 10.04 -18.52
CA GLY A 65 11.66 9.45 -18.93
C GLY A 65 11.65 7.92 -18.99
N LYS A 66 12.77 7.25 -18.70
CA LYS A 66 12.92 5.78 -18.73
C LYS A 66 13.16 5.19 -17.34
N THR A 67 13.94 5.89 -16.53
CA THR A 67 14.26 5.52 -15.17
C THR A 67 13.01 5.69 -14.32
N LYS A 68 12.55 4.57 -13.77
CA LYS A 68 11.35 4.51 -12.93
C LYS A 68 11.75 4.48 -11.47
N GLN A 69 11.03 5.25 -10.65
CA GLN A 69 10.97 5.05 -9.21
C GLN A 69 9.81 4.14 -8.87
N THR A 70 9.93 3.38 -7.79
CA THR A 70 8.84 2.54 -7.28
C THR A 70 8.29 3.14 -6.00
N TYR A 71 6.98 3.29 -5.94
CA TYR A 71 6.27 3.81 -4.79
C TYR A 71 5.42 2.70 -4.18
N LYS A 72 5.66 2.41 -2.92
CA LYS A 72 5.02 1.32 -2.21
C LYS A 72 4.18 1.91 -1.08
N VAL A 73 2.87 1.87 -1.24
CA VAL A 73 1.91 2.42 -0.28
C VAL A 73 1.37 1.28 0.57
N THR A 74 1.54 1.35 1.89
CA THR A 74 1.03 0.33 2.82
C THR A 74 -0.24 0.84 3.50
N VAL A 75 -1.30 0.02 3.46
CA VAL A 75 -2.60 0.33 4.05
C VAL A 75 -2.92 -0.64 5.19
N THR A 76 -3.29 -0.08 6.34
CA THR A 76 -3.66 -0.82 7.55
C THR A 76 -4.98 -0.33 8.16
N ASP A 77 -5.67 -1.17 8.93
CA ASP A 77 -6.79 -0.71 9.75
C ASP A 77 -6.29 -0.07 11.06
N ALA A 78 -7.21 0.39 11.90
CA ALA A 78 -6.91 0.94 13.22
C ALA A 78 -6.20 -0.05 14.18
N ASN A 79 -6.23 -1.35 13.89
CA ASN A 79 -5.57 -2.41 14.66
C ASN A 79 -4.25 -2.86 14.02
N ASN A 80 -3.73 -2.11 13.05
CA ASN A 80 -2.53 -2.43 12.28
C ASN A 80 -2.64 -3.72 11.44
N ASN A 81 -3.84 -4.18 11.12
CA ASN A 81 -4.01 -5.28 10.17
C ASN A 81 -3.76 -4.80 8.75
N LEU A 82 -3.05 -5.59 7.96
CA LEU A 82 -2.82 -5.30 6.55
C LEU A 82 -4.12 -5.48 5.76
N LEU A 83 -4.55 -4.45 5.02
CA LEU A 83 -5.76 -4.53 4.20
C LEU A 83 -5.41 -4.92 2.78
N LYS A 84 -5.77 -6.13 2.39
CA LYS A 84 -5.77 -6.55 0.98
C LYS A 84 -7.01 -6.05 0.24
N ASP A 85 -6.89 -5.93 -1.09
CA ASP A 85 -7.99 -5.53 -1.98
C ASP A 85 -8.61 -4.17 -1.60
N SER A 86 -7.79 -3.22 -1.16
CA SER A 86 -8.17 -1.82 -0.92
C SER A 86 -7.76 -0.95 -2.10
N ASP A 87 -8.66 -0.08 -2.54
CA ASP A 87 -8.42 0.84 -3.64
C ASP A 87 -7.63 2.05 -3.15
N VAL A 88 -6.36 2.13 -3.57
CA VAL A 88 -5.46 3.25 -3.29
C VAL A 88 -5.29 4.06 -4.56
N THR A 89 -5.60 5.34 -4.53
CA THR A 89 -5.27 6.29 -5.60
C THR A 89 -3.95 6.98 -5.28
N LEU A 90 -3.00 6.97 -6.21
CA LEU A 90 -1.77 7.78 -6.09
C LEU A 90 -1.81 8.91 -7.10
N THR A 91 -1.63 10.14 -6.64
CA THR A 91 -1.51 11.33 -7.48
C THR A 91 -0.18 12.03 -7.25
N ALA A 92 0.32 12.71 -8.27
CA ALA A 92 1.52 13.54 -8.19
C ALA A 92 1.12 15.02 -8.22
N SER A 93 1.94 15.88 -7.60
CA SER A 93 1.74 17.34 -7.62
C SER A 93 1.87 17.98 -9.01
N SER A 94 2.40 17.24 -9.99
CA SER A 94 2.58 17.71 -11.36
C SER A 94 2.28 16.58 -12.34
N GLU A 95 1.61 16.92 -13.45
CA GLU A 95 1.29 16.01 -14.54
C GLU A 95 2.52 15.51 -15.32
N ASN A 96 3.68 16.15 -15.11
CA ASN A 96 4.95 15.75 -15.70
C ASN A 96 5.49 14.43 -15.13
N LEU A 97 4.98 13.98 -13.97
CA LEU A 97 5.30 12.66 -13.42
C LEU A 97 4.27 11.65 -13.93
N VAL A 98 4.73 10.76 -14.81
CA VAL A 98 3.91 9.67 -15.33
C VAL A 98 3.91 8.55 -14.31
N LEU A 99 2.77 8.30 -13.67
CA LEU A 99 2.55 7.17 -12.77
C LEU A 99 1.99 5.97 -13.54
N ASP A 100 2.38 4.77 -13.12
CA ASP A 100 1.89 3.49 -13.63
C ASP A 100 1.71 2.49 -12.46
N PRO A 101 0.48 1.99 -12.20
CA PRO A 101 -0.75 2.29 -12.92
C PRO A 101 -1.22 3.74 -12.71
N LYS A 102 -1.93 4.30 -13.70
CA LYS A 102 -2.55 5.62 -13.59
C LYS A 102 -3.81 5.55 -12.75
N GLY A 103 -3.87 6.34 -11.68
CA GLY A 103 -5.05 6.44 -10.82
C GLY A 103 -5.00 5.46 -9.66
N THR A 104 -5.82 4.41 -9.69
CA THR A 104 -6.00 3.47 -8.59
C THR A 104 -5.24 2.16 -8.77
N ALA A 105 -4.69 1.65 -7.67
CA ALA A 105 -4.15 0.31 -7.55
C ALA A 105 -4.76 -0.39 -6.34
N LYS A 106 -4.93 -1.71 -6.43
CA LYS A 106 -5.37 -2.52 -5.31
C LYS A 106 -4.19 -2.96 -4.46
N THR A 107 -4.37 -2.98 -3.14
CA THR A 107 -3.39 -3.55 -2.22
C THR A 107 -3.31 -5.06 -2.34
N ASN A 108 -2.09 -5.61 -2.29
CA ASN A 108 -1.83 -7.05 -2.32
C ASN A 108 -2.10 -7.72 -0.95
N GLU A 109 -1.78 -9.01 -0.81
CA GLU A 109 -1.92 -9.76 0.46
C GLU A 109 -1.12 -9.17 1.63
N GLN A 110 -0.08 -8.37 1.35
CA GLN A 110 0.70 -7.64 2.35
C GLN A 110 0.14 -6.24 2.62
N GLY A 111 -1.07 -5.92 2.14
CA GLY A 111 -1.68 -4.61 2.29
C GLY A 111 -0.96 -3.49 1.54
N GLN A 112 -0.19 -3.83 0.49
CA GLN A 112 0.65 -2.89 -0.24
C GLN A 112 0.14 -2.65 -1.66
N ALA A 113 -0.02 -1.38 -2.02
CA ALA A 113 -0.24 -0.94 -3.38
C ALA A 113 1.09 -0.47 -3.98
N VAL A 114 1.42 -0.97 -5.17
CA VAL A 114 2.67 -0.66 -5.85
C VAL A 114 2.40 0.20 -7.07
N PHE A 115 3.12 1.30 -7.15
CA PHE A 115 3.13 2.20 -8.30
C PHE A 115 4.56 2.37 -8.78
N THR A 116 4.72 2.72 -10.04
CA THR A 116 5.98 3.18 -10.60
C THR A 116 5.79 4.58 -11.17
N GLY A 117 6.84 5.39 -11.21
CA GLY A 117 6.76 6.69 -11.86
C GLY A 117 8.05 7.10 -12.54
N SER A 118 7.90 7.74 -13.69
CA SER A 118 9.00 8.27 -14.51
C SER A 118 8.68 9.69 -14.97
N THR A 119 9.71 10.51 -15.11
CA THR A 119 9.58 11.88 -15.63
C THR A 119 10.78 12.26 -16.48
N THR A 120 10.61 13.25 -17.35
CA THR A 120 11.67 13.88 -18.14
C THR A 120 12.15 15.21 -17.54
N ILE A 121 11.56 15.63 -16.41
CA ILE A 121 11.88 16.90 -15.75
C ILE A 121 12.48 16.61 -14.38
N ALA A 122 13.69 17.12 -14.15
CA ALA A 122 14.34 17.04 -12.86
C ALA A 122 13.70 18.01 -11.87
N ALA A 123 12.91 17.47 -10.94
CA ALA A 123 12.25 18.24 -9.89
C ALA A 123 11.96 17.36 -8.68
N THR A 124 11.54 17.99 -7.58
CA THR A 124 10.92 17.29 -6.47
C THR A 124 9.41 17.26 -6.70
N TYR A 125 8.83 16.05 -6.71
CA TYR A 125 7.41 15.80 -6.85
C TYR A 125 6.84 15.38 -5.51
N THR A 126 5.70 15.94 -5.15
CA THR A 126 4.94 15.52 -3.97
C THR A 126 3.90 14.51 -4.43
N LEU A 127 4.01 13.28 -3.94
CA LEU A 127 3.05 12.22 -4.15
C LEU A 127 2.00 12.29 -3.05
N THR A 128 0.73 12.17 -3.42
CA THR A 128 -0.40 12.09 -2.50
C THR A 128 -1.10 10.77 -2.73
N ALA A 129 -0.97 9.86 -1.77
CA ALA A 129 -1.76 8.64 -1.75
C ALA A 129 -3.09 8.91 -1.04
N LYS A 130 -4.16 8.34 -1.57
CA LYS A 130 -5.53 8.42 -1.06
C LYS A 130 -6.09 7.01 -1.00
N VAL A 131 -6.68 6.63 0.13
CA VAL A 131 -7.48 5.41 0.27
C VAL A 131 -8.87 5.80 0.76
N GLU A 132 -9.91 5.24 0.14
CA GLU A 132 -11.29 5.43 0.55
C GLU A 132 -11.71 4.28 1.48
N GLN A 133 -12.16 4.66 2.67
CA GLN A 133 -12.67 3.76 3.69
C GLN A 133 -14.09 3.34 3.31
N ALA A 134 -14.49 2.13 3.69
CA ALA A 134 -15.83 1.61 3.39
C ALA A 134 -16.97 2.40 4.06
N ASN A 135 -16.67 3.23 5.06
CA ASN A 135 -17.61 4.16 5.70
C ASN A 135 -17.73 5.52 4.97
N GLY A 136 -17.06 5.70 3.82
CA GLY A 136 -17.05 6.94 3.06
C GLY A 136 -16.03 7.99 3.55
N GLN A 137 -15.24 7.69 4.59
CA GLN A 137 -14.10 8.53 4.93
C GLN A 137 -12.91 8.30 3.99
N VAL A 138 -12.01 9.27 3.93
CA VAL A 138 -10.82 9.21 3.09
C VAL A 138 -9.59 9.40 3.96
N SER A 139 -8.63 8.49 3.86
CA SER A 139 -7.29 8.66 4.46
C SER A 139 -6.32 9.06 3.36
N THR A 140 -5.52 10.10 3.62
CA THR A 140 -4.50 10.59 2.69
C THR A 140 -3.14 10.66 3.36
N LYS A 141 -2.09 10.44 2.58
CA LYS A 141 -0.70 10.59 3.03
C LYS A 141 0.15 11.13 1.89
N THR A 142 1.16 11.92 2.21
CA THR A 142 2.07 12.50 1.24
C THR A 142 3.48 11.95 1.37
N ALA A 143 4.20 11.92 0.26
CA ALA A 143 5.62 11.57 0.19
C ALA A 143 6.33 12.43 -0.84
N GLU A 144 7.62 12.68 -0.63
CA GLU A 144 8.44 13.42 -1.58
C GLU A 144 9.29 12.46 -2.42
N SER A 145 9.28 12.68 -3.73
CA SER A 145 10.08 11.94 -4.70
C SER A 145 10.94 12.93 -5.48
N LYS A 146 12.26 12.79 -5.41
CA LYS A 146 13.19 13.67 -6.11
C LYS A 146 13.70 13.00 -7.38
N PHE A 147 13.68 13.71 -8.50
CA PHE A 147 14.37 13.34 -9.72
C PHE A 147 15.53 14.30 -9.99
N VAL A 148 16.64 13.77 -10.50
CA VAL A 148 17.85 14.54 -10.83
C VAL A 148 17.98 14.67 -12.34
N ALA A 149 18.61 15.75 -12.80
CA ALA A 149 18.87 15.95 -14.22
C ALA A 149 19.85 14.91 -14.74
N ASP A 150 19.69 14.52 -16.00
CA ASP A 150 20.68 13.72 -16.71
C ASP A 150 21.93 14.57 -16.95
N ASP A 151 23.01 14.26 -16.25
CA ASP A 151 24.28 14.98 -16.32
C ASP A 151 24.95 14.89 -17.71
N LYS A 152 24.50 13.98 -18.57
CA LYS A 152 24.96 13.90 -19.98
C LYS A 152 24.42 15.01 -20.88
N ASN A 153 23.38 15.73 -20.47
CA ASN A 153 22.76 16.82 -21.25
C ASN A 153 22.98 18.21 -20.65
N ALA A 154 23.91 18.36 -19.70
CA ALA A 154 24.31 19.67 -19.18
C ALA A 154 25.03 20.50 -20.27
N VAL A 155 24.26 21.10 -21.19
CA VAL A 155 24.78 22.08 -22.13
C VAL A 155 25.06 23.36 -21.35
N LEU A 156 26.33 23.58 -21.01
CA LEU A 156 26.81 24.90 -20.65
C LEU A 156 26.71 25.79 -21.90
N ALA A 157 25.58 26.48 -22.07
CA ALA A 157 25.47 27.52 -23.08
C ALA A 157 26.32 28.73 -22.64
N ALA A 158 27.61 28.71 -22.96
CA ALA A 158 28.42 29.92 -22.97
C ALA A 158 28.08 30.69 -24.25
N SER A 159 27.35 31.80 -24.13
CA SER A 159 27.23 32.76 -25.23
C SER A 159 28.61 33.33 -25.53
N PRO A 160 29.11 33.31 -26.78
CA PRO A 160 30.32 34.05 -27.11
C PRO A 160 30.01 35.55 -27.05
N GLU A 161 30.72 36.28 -26.18
CA GLU A 161 30.81 37.73 -26.28
C GLU A 161 31.36 38.08 -27.68
N ARG A 162 30.57 38.80 -28.47
CA ARG A 162 31.04 39.44 -29.70
C ARG A 162 32.03 40.53 -29.28
N VAL A 163 33.32 40.29 -29.49
CA VAL A 163 34.29 41.37 -29.68
C VAL A 163 34.02 41.96 -31.06
N ASP A 164 33.59 43.21 -31.12
CA ASP A 164 33.73 44.03 -32.31
C ASP A 164 34.51 45.29 -31.96
N SER A 165 35.24 45.78 -32.97
CA SER A 165 36.53 46.46 -32.90
C SER A 165 36.48 47.95 -32.60
#